data_AF-A0A4Q4URL7-F1
#
_entry.id   AF-A0A4Q4URL7-F1
#
_cell.length_a   1.000
_cell.length_b   1.000
_cell.length_c   1.000
_cell.angle_alpha   90.00
_cell.angle_beta   90.00
_cell.angle_gamma   90.00
#
_symmetry.space_group_name_H-M   'P 1'
#
loop_
_entity.id
_entity.type
_entity.pdbx_description
1 polymer ?
#
loop_
_entity_poly.entity_id
_entity_poly.type
_entity_poly.pdbx_seq_one_letter_code
_entity_poly.pdbx_strand_id
1 'polypeptide(L)'
;MPATQVGAQPGDDTFPDITVFRGWEDPGRYVWSPYVIKLEARLRFGGVRYGIASGSLKQAPKGKIPYIKCRYFPGSISGHVWAEANILLSDSTLIIDVLSRRGIAPDLNAVLGPEDRAKDLALRALLEEKLYFYHTWERWVQNYYSMRDHVLRDAPYPVRVIVGLLIYRKTTAMLHGQGTGRFAPEEIAMFRLQIWEAFSDLLRVSKEKMRKDAGEDRGPFWVLGGEELTEADCVLFGFVVSVLICTALAAFTQAHSGANHPVLILAFFTSQPINNAPAGGIKTGAGLQPIRPTLTEITPQAIDLLNHYFSTKTMFNVKLGCDEEARQVLQASLTDPPIRHAVSSLRALREGLETSGGVPATVAQQAPSYDYGL
;
A
#
# COMPACT_ATOMS: atom_id res chain seq x y z
N MET A 1 -5.30 48.52 19.41
CA MET A 1 -4.04 47.76 19.45
C MET A 1 -3.65 47.53 20.90
N PRO A 2 -2.95 46.45 21.26
CA PRO A 2 -2.19 45.53 20.38
C PRO A 2 -3.00 44.24 20.09
N ALA A 3 -3.06 43.63 18.91
CA ALA A 3 -2.12 43.47 17.80
C ALA A 3 -0.81 42.78 18.21
N THR A 4 -0.90 41.46 18.37
CA THR A 4 0.28 40.60 18.28
C THR A 4 0.57 40.39 16.80
N GLN A 5 1.49 41.18 16.24
CA GLN A 5 2.12 40.86 14.97
C GLN A 5 3.01 39.63 15.19
N VAL A 6 2.57 38.49 14.67
CA VAL A 6 3.51 37.42 14.31
C VAL A 6 3.88 37.70 12.86
N GLY A 7 5.12 38.14 12.65
CA GLY A 7 5.70 38.29 11.33
C GLY A 7 5.84 36.94 10.67
N ALA A 8 4.86 36.54 9.86
CA ALA A 8 5.05 35.54 8.83
C ALA A 8 5.60 36.26 7.58
N GLN A 9 6.79 35.87 7.15
CA GLN A 9 7.34 36.30 5.87
C GLN A 9 6.40 35.88 4.73
N PRO A 10 6.15 36.73 3.72
CA PRO A 10 5.35 36.36 2.57
C PRO A 10 6.21 35.48 1.65
N GLY A 11 6.12 34.17 1.80
CA GLY A 11 6.92 33.24 1.00
C GLY A 11 6.46 31.78 0.93
N ASP A 12 5.59 31.28 1.83
CA ASP A 12 5.31 29.83 1.89
C ASP A 12 3.81 29.44 1.92
N ASP A 13 2.89 30.42 2.03
CA ASP A 13 1.45 30.17 2.22
C ASP A 13 0.64 29.93 0.92
N THR A 14 1.29 29.88 -0.25
CA THR A 14 0.60 29.76 -1.54
C THR A 14 0.42 28.34 -2.05
N PHE A 15 1.13 27.36 -1.49
CA PHE A 15 1.03 25.96 -1.92
C PHE A 15 0.33 25.11 -0.88
N PRO A 16 -0.65 24.28 -1.27
CA PRO A 16 -1.32 23.40 -0.33
C PRO A 16 -0.32 22.41 0.25
N ASP A 17 -0.32 22.32 1.57
CA ASP A 17 0.55 21.41 2.31
C ASP A 17 -0.10 20.02 2.36
N ILE A 18 0.29 19.21 1.37
CA ILE A 18 -0.25 17.86 1.10
C ILE A 18 0.70 16.82 1.68
N THR A 19 0.19 15.90 2.50
CA THR A 19 0.89 14.70 2.96
C THR A 19 0.21 13.45 2.42
N VAL A 20 0.96 12.60 1.73
CA VAL A 20 0.50 11.32 1.17
C VAL A 20 0.81 10.17 2.14
N PHE A 21 -0.22 9.43 2.52
CA PHE A 21 -0.12 8.27 3.38
C PHE A 21 -0.05 6.98 2.55
N ARG A 22 1.12 6.34 2.56
CA ARG A 22 1.54 5.31 1.58
C ARG A 22 1.84 3.93 2.15
N GLY A 23 1.49 3.68 3.42
CA GLY A 23 1.79 2.45 4.13
C GLY A 23 3.13 2.53 4.89
N TRP A 24 4.26 2.59 4.17
CA TRP A 24 5.60 2.70 4.77
C TRP A 24 6.26 4.05 4.47
N GLU A 25 7.01 4.54 5.45
CA GLU A 25 7.83 5.73 5.34
C GLU A 25 9.21 5.35 4.79
N ASP A 26 9.25 5.05 3.50
CA ASP A 26 10.48 4.73 2.75
C ASP A 26 10.73 5.84 1.69
N PRO A 27 11.31 7.00 2.07
CA PRO A 27 11.55 8.11 1.14
C PRO A 27 12.41 7.69 -0.05
N GLY A 28 12.06 8.20 -1.24
CA GLY A 28 12.79 7.91 -2.48
C GLY A 28 12.61 6.50 -3.04
N ARG A 29 11.83 5.63 -2.38
CA ARG A 29 11.52 4.27 -2.87
C ARG A 29 10.08 4.16 -3.34
N TYR A 30 9.80 3.20 -4.22
CA TYR A 30 8.44 2.80 -4.56
C TYR A 30 7.89 1.77 -3.56
N VAL A 31 6.57 1.68 -3.43
CA VAL A 31 5.88 0.67 -2.61
C VAL A 31 5.05 -0.27 -3.49
N TRP A 32 4.71 -1.45 -2.97
CA TRP A 32 4.03 -2.48 -3.75
C TRP A 32 2.59 -2.14 -4.18
N SER A 33 1.98 -1.08 -3.63
CA SER A 33 0.63 -0.67 -4.02
C SER A 33 0.65 0.14 -5.32
N PRO A 34 0.03 -0.34 -6.42
CA PRO A 34 -0.04 0.42 -7.66
C PRO A 34 -0.84 1.71 -7.50
N TYR A 35 -1.82 1.76 -6.60
CA TYR A 35 -2.61 2.96 -6.32
C TYR A 35 -1.79 4.05 -5.63
N VAL A 36 -0.81 3.68 -4.80
CA VAL A 36 0.12 4.65 -4.22
C VAL A 36 1.04 5.19 -5.31
N ILE A 37 1.64 4.29 -6.10
CA ILE A 37 2.58 4.70 -7.15
C ILE A 37 1.88 5.59 -8.19
N LYS A 38 0.67 5.24 -8.64
CA LYS A 38 -0.08 6.05 -9.61
C LYS A 38 -0.39 7.45 -9.07
N LEU A 39 -0.76 7.56 -7.78
CA LEU A 39 -1.05 8.85 -7.15
C LEU A 39 0.21 9.70 -7.06
N GLU A 40 1.31 9.13 -6.58
CA GLU A 40 2.59 9.84 -6.50
C GLU A 40 3.10 10.25 -7.89
N ALA A 41 3.00 9.38 -8.89
CA ALA A 41 3.34 9.70 -10.27
C ALA A 41 2.49 10.88 -10.77
N ARG A 42 1.18 10.84 -10.54
CA ARG A 42 0.25 11.90 -10.94
C ARG A 42 0.55 13.25 -10.27
N LEU A 43 0.88 13.25 -8.98
CA LEU A 43 1.28 14.47 -8.27
C LEU A 43 2.59 15.04 -8.85
N ARG A 44 3.59 14.19 -9.09
CA ARG A 44 4.88 14.60 -9.68
C ARG A 44 4.71 15.16 -11.09
N PHE A 45 3.97 14.47 -11.96
CA PHE A 45 3.70 14.92 -13.33
C PHE A 45 2.86 16.19 -13.37
N GLY A 46 1.96 16.37 -12.40
CA GLY A 46 1.19 17.61 -12.23
C GLY A 46 1.96 18.75 -11.56
N GLY A 47 3.25 18.58 -11.22
CA GLY A 47 4.04 19.59 -10.52
C GLY A 47 3.59 19.88 -9.08
N VAL A 48 2.81 18.98 -8.48
CA VAL A 48 2.24 19.15 -7.13
C VAL A 48 3.26 18.70 -6.09
N ARG A 49 3.63 19.60 -5.17
CA ARG A 49 4.49 19.26 -4.04
C ARG A 49 3.71 18.47 -2.99
N TYR A 50 4.34 17.45 -2.42
CA TYR A 50 3.75 16.65 -1.36
C TYR A 50 4.84 16.06 -0.44
N GLY A 51 4.51 15.94 0.85
CA GLY A 51 5.25 15.12 1.80
C GLY A 51 4.71 13.69 1.84
N ILE A 52 5.44 12.77 2.46
CA ILE A 52 5.01 11.38 2.66
C ILE A 52 4.94 11.04 4.14
N ALA A 53 4.07 10.09 4.49
CA ALA A 53 3.99 9.51 5.83
C ALA A 53 3.58 8.03 5.77
N SER A 54 3.91 7.29 6.83
CA SER A 54 3.34 5.95 7.02
C SER A 54 1.82 6.04 7.15
N GLY A 55 1.12 5.19 6.41
CA GLY A 55 -0.34 5.19 6.33
C GLY A 55 -0.95 4.01 7.05
N SER A 56 -2.01 4.24 7.82
CA SER A 56 -2.76 3.17 8.47
C SER A 56 -4.12 2.97 7.80
N LEU A 57 -4.46 1.72 7.47
CA LEU A 57 -5.80 1.37 6.96
C LEU A 57 -6.91 1.76 7.93
N LYS A 58 -6.63 1.83 9.24
CA LYS A 58 -7.62 2.24 10.25
C LYS A 58 -7.90 3.74 10.26
N GLN A 59 -6.88 4.53 9.93
CA GLN A 59 -6.96 5.99 9.90
C GLN A 59 -7.45 6.50 8.54
N ALA A 60 -7.33 5.68 7.50
CA ALA A 60 -7.83 5.99 6.17
C ALA A 60 -9.36 6.15 6.19
N PRO A 61 -9.91 7.29 5.72
CA PRO A 61 -11.37 7.53 5.68
C PRO A 61 -12.19 6.43 5.01
N LYS A 62 -11.63 5.74 4.01
CA LYS A 62 -12.28 4.61 3.30
C LYS A 62 -11.68 3.25 3.63
N GLY A 63 -10.83 3.15 4.65
CA GLY A 63 -10.18 1.88 5.01
C GLY A 63 -9.15 1.38 3.99
N LYS A 64 -8.64 2.27 3.12
CA LYS A 64 -7.74 1.95 2.00
C LYS A 64 -6.62 2.98 1.86
N ILE A 65 -5.49 2.53 1.33
CA ILE A 65 -4.37 3.39 0.93
C ILE A 65 -4.29 3.48 -0.60
N PRO A 66 -3.79 4.59 -1.17
CA PRO A 66 -3.38 5.81 -0.48
C PRO A 66 -4.55 6.65 0.02
N TYR A 67 -4.26 7.52 0.98
CA TYR A 67 -5.05 8.70 1.31
C TYR A 67 -4.12 9.90 1.50
N ILE A 68 -4.66 11.12 1.41
CA ILE A 68 -3.90 12.34 1.67
C ILE A 68 -4.51 13.13 2.82
N LYS A 69 -3.65 13.87 3.52
CA LYS A 69 -4.05 14.97 4.41
C LYS A 69 -3.57 16.27 3.80
N CYS A 70 -4.46 17.23 3.67
CA CYS A 70 -4.09 18.58 3.29
C CYS A 70 -4.32 19.50 4.47
N ARG A 71 -3.26 20.14 4.97
CA ARG A 71 -3.36 21.05 6.12
C ARG A 71 -4.10 22.33 5.76
N TYR A 72 -3.90 22.83 4.54
CA TYR A 72 -4.54 24.03 4.03
C TYR A 72 -5.00 23.81 2.60
N PHE A 73 -6.28 24.01 2.34
CA PHE A 73 -6.84 24.09 1.00
C PHE A 73 -7.32 25.52 0.73
N PRO A 74 -6.80 26.20 -0.31
CA PRO A 74 -7.40 27.45 -0.75
C PRO A 74 -8.79 27.17 -1.33
N GLY A 75 -9.82 27.70 -0.69
CA GLY A 75 -11.18 27.77 -1.21
C GLY A 75 -11.46 29.19 -1.69
N SER A 76 -12.01 29.33 -2.90
CA SER A 76 -12.55 30.61 -3.38
C SER A 76 -13.98 30.37 -3.82
N ILE A 77 -14.91 30.93 -3.06
CA ILE A 77 -16.31 31.06 -3.49
C ILE A 77 -16.64 32.55 -3.41
N SER A 78 -17.19 33.11 -4.49
CA SER A 78 -17.63 34.52 -4.54
C SER A 78 -16.55 35.54 -4.16
N GLY A 79 -15.27 35.30 -4.54
CA GLY A 79 -14.16 36.21 -4.25
C GLY A 79 -13.69 36.22 -2.79
N HIS A 80 -14.34 35.47 -1.90
CA HIS A 80 -13.89 35.25 -0.54
C HIS A 80 -12.97 34.03 -0.49
N VAL A 81 -11.70 34.27 -0.19
CA VAL A 81 -10.71 33.22 0.06
C VAL A 81 -10.89 32.72 1.49
N TRP A 82 -11.20 31.44 1.64
CA TRP A 82 -11.24 30.76 2.94
C TRP A 82 -10.44 29.47 2.86
N ALA A 83 -10.00 29.01 4.02
CA ALA A 83 -9.15 27.85 4.15
C ALA A 83 -9.90 26.71 4.80
N GLU A 84 -10.06 25.63 4.07
CA GLU A 84 -10.45 24.36 4.68
C GLU A 84 -9.19 23.73 5.28
N ALA A 85 -9.15 23.64 6.61
CA ALA A 85 -8.02 23.05 7.31
C ALA A 85 -8.21 21.54 7.52
N ASN A 86 -7.12 20.78 7.40
CA ASN A 86 -7.05 19.36 7.73
C ASN A 86 -8.04 18.44 6.99
N ILE A 87 -8.23 18.63 5.68
CA ILE A 87 -9.06 17.69 4.89
C ILE A 87 -8.31 16.36 4.72
N LEU A 88 -9.01 15.26 4.95
CA LEU A 88 -8.57 13.91 4.58
C LEU A 88 -9.31 13.44 3.33
N LEU A 89 -8.57 13.10 2.28
CA LEU A 89 -9.12 12.55 1.04
C LEU A 89 -8.60 11.13 0.84
N SER A 90 -9.49 10.22 0.44
CA SER A 90 -9.18 8.82 0.14
C SER A 90 -9.60 8.48 -1.27
N ASP A 91 -9.11 7.35 -1.77
CA ASP A 91 -9.22 6.92 -3.16
C ASP A 91 -8.40 7.82 -4.08
N SER A 92 -7.38 7.25 -4.69
CA SER A 92 -6.46 7.95 -5.58
C SER A 92 -7.16 8.71 -6.71
N THR A 93 -8.25 8.18 -7.28
CA THR A 93 -8.97 8.82 -8.39
C THR A 93 -9.79 10.01 -7.88
N LEU A 94 -10.47 9.84 -6.75
CA LEU A 94 -11.19 10.95 -6.11
C LEU A 94 -10.25 12.04 -5.59
N ILE A 95 -9.08 11.66 -5.06
CA ILE A 95 -8.04 12.60 -4.66
C ILE A 95 -7.65 13.48 -5.84
N ILE A 96 -7.32 12.86 -6.99
CA ILE A 96 -6.91 13.59 -8.20
C ILE A 96 -8.04 14.50 -8.69
N ASP A 97 -9.28 14.00 -8.76
CA ASP A 97 -10.44 14.81 -9.17
C ASP A 97 -10.64 16.04 -8.28
N VAL A 98 -10.54 15.90 -6.95
CA VAL A 98 -10.66 17.03 -6.01
C VAL A 98 -9.51 18.03 -6.19
N LEU A 99 -8.27 17.55 -6.34
CA LEU A 99 -7.12 18.43 -6.57
C LEU A 99 -7.23 19.19 -7.89
N SER A 100 -7.71 18.53 -8.95
CA SER A 100 -7.92 19.15 -10.26
C SER A 100 -9.04 20.19 -10.24
N ARG A 101 -10.21 19.87 -9.66
CA ARG A 101 -11.33 20.82 -9.54
C ARG A 101 -10.98 22.06 -8.71
N ARG A 102 -10.04 21.92 -7.77
CA ARG A 102 -9.54 23.03 -6.94
C ARG A 102 -8.36 23.78 -7.58
N GLY A 103 -7.99 23.45 -8.82
CA GLY A 103 -6.90 24.11 -9.55
C GLY A 103 -5.51 23.87 -8.97
N ILE A 104 -5.35 22.84 -8.13
CA ILE A 104 -4.07 22.48 -7.51
C ILE A 104 -3.25 21.57 -8.43
N ALA A 105 -3.93 20.64 -9.10
CA ALA A 105 -3.33 19.80 -10.11
C ALA A 105 -3.91 20.19 -11.48
N PRO A 106 -3.11 20.22 -12.56
CA PRO A 106 -3.65 20.38 -13.91
C PRO A 106 -4.50 19.17 -14.29
N ASP A 107 -5.55 19.33 -15.11
CA ASP A 107 -6.28 18.21 -15.71
C ASP A 107 -5.47 17.67 -16.91
N LEU A 108 -4.88 16.49 -16.76
CA LEU A 108 -4.07 15.84 -17.82
C LEU A 108 -4.90 15.43 -19.03
N ASN A 109 -6.20 15.24 -18.86
CA ASN A 109 -7.09 14.84 -19.93
C ASN A 109 -7.82 16.04 -20.57
N ALA A 110 -7.42 17.27 -20.24
CA ALA A 110 -8.08 18.48 -20.73
C ALA A 110 -8.03 18.62 -22.26
N VAL A 111 -6.93 18.18 -22.87
CA VAL A 111 -6.70 18.26 -24.32
C VAL A 111 -7.35 17.11 -25.11
N LEU A 112 -7.88 16.09 -24.42
CA LEU A 112 -8.42 14.89 -25.07
C LEU A 112 -9.83 15.14 -25.62
N GLY A 113 -10.04 14.74 -26.88
CA GLY A 113 -11.37 14.67 -27.47
C GLY A 113 -12.25 13.58 -26.81
N PRO A 114 -13.58 13.59 -27.03
CA PRO A 114 -14.50 12.66 -26.36
C PRO A 114 -14.16 11.17 -26.54
N GLU A 115 -13.69 10.80 -27.74
CA GLU A 115 -13.28 9.43 -28.04
C GLU A 115 -12.05 9.00 -27.23
N ASP A 116 -11.01 9.83 -27.20
CA ASP A 116 -9.78 9.51 -26.48
C ASP A 116 -9.97 9.56 -24.96
N ARG A 117 -10.88 10.40 -24.46
CA ARG A 117 -11.31 10.36 -23.05
C ARG A 117 -11.99 9.05 -22.69
N ALA A 118 -12.80 8.48 -23.60
CA ALA A 118 -13.40 7.18 -23.40
C ALA A 118 -12.36 6.05 -23.41
N LYS A 119 -11.38 6.12 -24.33
CA LYS A 119 -10.24 5.17 -24.36
C LYS A 119 -9.40 5.24 -23.09
N ASP A 120 -9.04 6.44 -22.63
CA ASP A 120 -8.32 6.66 -21.37
C ASP A 120 -9.05 5.98 -20.20
N LEU A 121 -10.35 6.22 -20.06
CA LEU A 121 -11.17 5.59 -19.03
C LEU A 121 -11.19 4.07 -19.14
N ALA A 122 -11.33 3.53 -20.35
CA ALA A 122 -11.33 2.09 -20.58
C ALA A 122 -10.00 1.44 -20.19
N LEU A 123 -8.86 2.05 -20.53
CA LEU A 123 -7.54 1.56 -20.16
C LEU A 123 -7.33 1.57 -18.64
N ARG A 124 -7.70 2.66 -17.97
CA ARG A 124 -7.63 2.75 -16.50
C ARG A 124 -8.51 1.70 -15.84
N ALA A 125 -9.75 1.52 -16.32
CA ALA A 125 -10.66 0.50 -15.80
C ALA A 125 -10.11 -0.92 -16.03
N LEU A 126 -9.48 -1.20 -17.18
CA LEU A 126 -8.88 -2.50 -17.45
C LEU A 126 -7.76 -2.83 -16.44
N LEU A 127 -6.94 -1.84 -16.09
CA LEU A 127 -5.88 -2.02 -15.09
C LEU A 127 -6.46 -2.14 -13.67
N GLU A 128 -7.36 -1.23 -13.28
CA GLU A 128 -7.83 -1.10 -11.91
C GLU A 128 -8.92 -2.08 -11.52
N GLU A 129 -9.80 -2.44 -12.47
CA GLU A 129 -10.98 -3.29 -12.22
C GLU A 129 -10.80 -4.74 -12.67
N LYS A 130 -9.75 -5.03 -13.48
CA LYS A 130 -9.41 -6.41 -13.90
C LYS A 130 -8.02 -6.80 -13.43
N LEU A 131 -6.98 -6.18 -13.97
CA LEU A 131 -5.60 -6.59 -13.73
C LEU A 131 -5.22 -6.56 -12.24
N TYR A 132 -5.72 -5.57 -11.49
CA TYR A 132 -5.52 -5.47 -10.06
C TYR A 132 -5.97 -6.73 -9.29
N PHE A 133 -7.14 -7.28 -9.63
CA PHE A 133 -7.67 -8.46 -8.95
C PHE A 133 -6.89 -9.72 -9.31
N TYR A 134 -6.42 -9.85 -10.57
CA TYR A 134 -5.52 -10.94 -10.96
C TYR A 134 -4.19 -10.89 -10.20
N HIS A 135 -3.57 -9.71 -10.06
CA HIS A 135 -2.37 -9.56 -9.23
C HIS A 135 -2.66 -9.76 -7.74
N THR A 136 -3.85 -9.37 -7.26
CA THR A 136 -4.24 -9.59 -5.86
C THR A 136 -4.34 -11.08 -5.57
N TRP A 137 -4.93 -11.86 -6.46
CA TRP A 137 -4.97 -13.32 -6.38
C TRP A 137 -3.55 -13.90 -6.38
N GLU A 138 -2.70 -13.48 -7.31
CA GLU A 138 -1.32 -13.98 -7.39
C GLU A 138 -0.51 -13.68 -6.13
N ARG A 139 -0.64 -12.47 -5.56
CA ARG A 139 0.10 -12.07 -4.36
C ARG A 139 -0.42 -12.77 -3.10
N TRP A 140 -1.73 -12.76 -2.87
CA TRP A 140 -2.29 -13.23 -1.61
C TRP A 140 -2.67 -14.70 -1.61
N VAL A 141 -2.92 -15.31 -2.77
CA VAL A 141 -3.30 -16.72 -2.88
C VAL A 141 -2.11 -17.57 -3.32
N GLN A 142 -1.52 -17.27 -4.48
CA GLN A 142 -0.42 -18.08 -5.02
C GLN A 142 0.90 -17.87 -4.27
N ASN A 143 1.24 -16.62 -3.95
CA ASN A 143 2.52 -16.24 -3.32
C ASN A 143 2.34 -15.78 -1.86
N TYR A 144 1.38 -16.39 -1.16
CA TYR A 144 0.93 -15.96 0.17
C TYR A 144 2.06 -15.71 1.17
N TYR A 145 3.03 -16.64 1.28
CA TYR A 145 4.10 -16.51 2.27
C TYR A 145 5.00 -15.30 2.02
N SER A 146 5.45 -15.12 0.77
CA SER A 146 6.25 -13.96 0.35
C SER A 146 5.50 -12.64 0.58
N MET A 147 4.21 -12.61 0.24
CA MET A 147 3.37 -11.43 0.41
C MET A 147 3.14 -11.10 1.88
N ARG A 148 2.75 -12.10 2.69
CA ARG A 148 2.55 -11.97 4.13
C ARG A 148 3.81 -11.46 4.81
N ASP A 149 4.95 -12.07 4.51
CA ASP A 149 6.20 -11.78 5.21
C ASP A 149 6.75 -10.40 4.89
N HIS A 150 6.49 -9.89 3.67
CA HIS A 150 6.81 -8.51 3.33
C HIS A 150 5.85 -7.51 3.99
N VAL A 151 4.53 -7.72 3.85
CA VAL A 151 3.52 -6.78 4.37
C VAL A 151 3.54 -6.68 5.89
N LEU A 152 3.85 -7.77 6.57
CA LEU A 152 3.88 -7.88 8.04
C LEU A 152 5.32 -8.04 8.57
N ARG A 153 6.31 -7.51 7.84
CA ARG A 153 7.74 -7.63 8.18
C ARG A 153 8.07 -7.07 9.57
N ASP A 154 7.38 -6.01 9.98
CA ASP A 154 7.59 -5.34 11.27
C ASP A 154 6.82 -6.02 12.42
N ALA A 155 5.93 -6.97 12.11
CA ALA A 155 5.21 -7.75 13.10
C ALA A 155 6.03 -8.96 13.57
N PRO A 156 6.01 -9.29 14.88
CA PRO A 156 6.58 -10.54 15.40
C PRO A 156 5.98 -11.77 14.72
N TYR A 157 6.77 -12.85 14.60
CA TYR A 157 6.39 -14.04 13.83
C TYR A 157 5.00 -14.61 14.16
N PRO A 158 4.59 -14.78 15.44
CA PRO A 158 3.26 -15.30 15.74
C PRO A 158 2.12 -14.38 15.29
N VAL A 159 2.30 -13.06 15.46
CA VAL A 159 1.34 -12.04 15.01
C VAL A 159 1.24 -12.04 13.49
N ARG A 160 2.38 -12.15 12.81
CA ARG A 160 2.47 -12.21 11.34
C ARG A 160 1.68 -13.39 10.76
N VAL A 161 1.81 -14.58 11.34
CA VAL A 161 1.09 -15.77 10.88
C VAL A 161 -0.42 -15.58 11.00
N ILE A 162 -0.87 -15.08 12.15
CA ILE A 162 -2.31 -14.97 12.45
C ILE A 162 -2.97 -13.83 11.68
N VAL A 163 -2.38 -12.64 11.69
CA VAL A 163 -2.87 -11.50 10.89
C VAL A 163 -2.82 -11.84 9.41
N GLY A 164 -1.77 -12.54 8.96
CA GLY A 164 -1.65 -13.05 7.59
C GLY A 164 -2.84 -13.93 7.19
N LEU A 165 -3.22 -14.88 8.04
CA LEU A 165 -4.35 -15.78 7.76
C LEU A 165 -5.66 -15.00 7.62
N LEU A 166 -5.89 -14.01 8.48
CA LEU A 166 -7.10 -13.18 8.43
C LEU A 166 -7.14 -12.36 7.13
N ILE A 167 -6.01 -11.81 6.70
CA ILE A 167 -5.93 -11.08 5.42
C ILE A 167 -6.16 -12.04 4.25
N TYR A 168 -5.56 -13.24 4.27
CA TYR A 168 -5.78 -14.27 3.25
C TYR A 168 -7.26 -14.60 3.11
N ARG A 169 -7.93 -14.97 4.20
CA ARG A 169 -9.36 -15.35 4.19
C ARG A 169 -10.25 -14.23 3.66
N LYS A 170 -10.04 -13.00 4.15
CA LYS A 170 -10.77 -11.82 3.69
C LYS A 170 -10.54 -11.55 2.20
N THR A 171 -9.30 -11.72 1.74
CA THR A 171 -8.94 -11.50 0.33
C THR A 171 -9.55 -12.55 -0.58
N THR A 172 -9.47 -13.83 -0.21
CA THR A 172 -10.07 -14.94 -0.98
C THR A 172 -11.59 -14.80 -1.07
N ALA A 173 -12.26 -14.45 0.04
CA ALA A 173 -13.70 -14.18 0.04
C ALA A 173 -14.08 -13.01 -0.87
N MET A 174 -13.31 -11.91 -0.81
CA MET A 174 -13.49 -10.76 -1.69
C MET A 174 -13.29 -11.13 -3.16
N LEU A 175 -12.23 -11.86 -3.50
CA LEU A 175 -11.95 -12.29 -4.87
C LEU A 175 -13.04 -13.20 -5.43
N HIS A 176 -13.58 -14.10 -4.61
CA HIS A 176 -14.71 -14.95 -5.02
C HIS A 176 -16.00 -14.15 -5.21
N GLY A 177 -16.28 -13.18 -4.34
CA GLY A 177 -17.43 -12.27 -4.46
C GLY A 177 -17.34 -11.35 -5.68
N GLN A 178 -16.13 -10.86 -5.99
CA GLN A 178 -15.86 -10.03 -7.18
C GLN A 178 -15.87 -10.84 -8.49
N GLY A 179 -15.52 -12.14 -8.43
CA GLY A 179 -15.58 -13.07 -9.56
C GLY A 179 -14.23 -13.70 -9.92
N THR A 180 -13.10 -13.02 -9.69
CA THR A 180 -11.75 -13.54 -10.00
C THR A 180 -11.47 -14.88 -9.33
N GLY A 181 -11.92 -15.06 -8.09
CA GLY A 181 -11.72 -16.28 -7.31
C GLY A 181 -12.51 -17.50 -7.82
N ARG A 182 -13.28 -17.37 -8.91
CA ARG A 182 -14.03 -18.47 -9.55
C ARG A 182 -13.27 -19.12 -10.71
N PHE A 183 -12.24 -18.46 -11.21
CA PHE A 183 -11.43 -18.97 -12.32
C PHE A 183 -10.35 -19.92 -11.83
N ALA A 184 -9.94 -20.83 -12.69
CA ALA A 184 -8.78 -21.68 -12.49
C ALA A 184 -7.48 -20.83 -12.53
N PRO A 185 -6.40 -21.27 -11.85
CA PRO A 185 -5.10 -20.58 -11.89
C PRO A 185 -4.59 -20.28 -13.30
N GLU A 186 -4.78 -21.22 -14.23
CA GLU A 186 -4.33 -21.11 -15.62
C GLU A 186 -5.12 -20.04 -16.38
N GLU A 187 -6.43 -19.93 -16.13
CA GLU A 187 -7.29 -18.91 -16.72
C GLU A 187 -6.90 -17.50 -16.21
N ILE A 188 -6.62 -17.36 -14.91
CA ILE A 188 -6.16 -16.09 -14.32
C ILE A 188 -4.82 -15.67 -14.94
N ALA A 189 -3.89 -16.62 -15.11
CA ALA A 189 -2.60 -16.37 -15.74
C ALA A 189 -2.77 -15.93 -17.21
N MET A 190 -3.64 -16.60 -17.96
CA MET A 190 -3.99 -16.26 -19.34
C MET A 190 -4.59 -14.85 -19.45
N PHE A 191 -5.58 -14.51 -18.62
CA PHE A 191 -6.21 -13.18 -18.67
C PHE A 191 -5.22 -12.06 -18.30
N ARG A 192 -4.34 -12.30 -17.32
CA ARG A 192 -3.27 -11.36 -16.97
C ARG A 192 -2.32 -11.14 -18.14
N LEU A 193 -1.89 -12.22 -18.81
CA LEU A 193 -0.99 -12.14 -19.96
C LEU A 193 -1.63 -11.36 -21.11
N GLN A 194 -2.89 -11.68 -21.46
CA GLN A 194 -3.63 -10.98 -22.52
C GLN A 194 -3.70 -9.46 -22.29
N ILE A 195 -3.93 -9.03 -21.04
CA ILE A 195 -3.94 -7.60 -20.71
C ILE A 195 -2.56 -6.98 -20.93
N TRP A 196 -1.50 -7.64 -20.45
CA TRP A 196 -0.14 -7.11 -20.62
C TRP A 196 0.31 -7.06 -22.08
N GLU A 197 -0.05 -8.06 -22.88
CA GLU A 197 0.19 -8.08 -24.32
C GLU A 197 -0.55 -6.94 -25.02
N ALA A 198 -1.82 -6.70 -24.67
CA ALA A 198 -2.59 -5.59 -25.23
C ALA A 198 -1.95 -4.21 -24.94
N PHE A 199 -1.48 -3.98 -23.71
CA PHE A 199 -0.73 -2.76 -23.37
C PHE A 199 0.63 -2.69 -24.08
N SER A 200 1.29 -3.83 -24.26
CA SER A 200 2.56 -3.93 -25.01
C SER A 200 2.38 -3.49 -26.46
N ASP A 201 1.31 -3.95 -27.12
CA ASP A 201 0.97 -3.58 -28.49
C ASP A 201 0.61 -2.09 -28.60
N LEU A 202 -0.16 -1.55 -27.65
CA LEU A 202 -0.47 -0.10 -27.60
C LEU A 202 0.80 0.75 -27.48
N LEU A 203 1.72 0.35 -26.61
CA LEU A 203 3.00 1.05 -26.43
C LEU A 203 3.89 0.94 -27.68
N ARG A 204 3.89 -0.20 -28.37
CA ARG A 204 4.64 -0.38 -29.63
C ARG A 204 4.10 0.54 -30.73
N VAL A 205 2.78 0.58 -30.91
CA VAL A 205 2.13 1.48 -31.88
C VAL A 205 2.42 2.94 -31.54
N SER A 206 2.32 3.32 -30.26
CA SER A 206 2.59 4.69 -29.80
C SER A 206 4.04 5.10 -30.04
N LYS A 207 4.99 4.20 -29.79
CA LYS A 207 6.42 4.40 -30.07
C LYS A 207 6.70 4.54 -31.56
N GLU A 208 6.10 3.70 -32.41
CA GLU A 208 6.26 3.77 -33.87
C GLU A 208 5.70 5.06 -34.44
N LYS A 209 4.54 5.52 -33.97
CA LYS A 209 3.95 6.80 -34.34
C LYS A 209 4.90 7.95 -33.98
N MET A 210 5.37 7.97 -32.74
CA MET A 210 6.28 9.00 -32.26
C MET A 210 7.61 9.04 -33.04
N ARG A 211 8.18 7.89 -33.39
CA ARG A 211 9.37 7.80 -34.25
C ARG A 211 9.15 8.42 -35.63
N LYS A 212 7.97 8.22 -36.23
CA LYS A 212 7.63 8.81 -37.53
C LYS A 212 7.48 10.32 -37.45
N ASP A 213 6.91 10.81 -36.35
CA ASP A 213 6.59 12.23 -36.19
C ASP A 213 7.80 13.07 -35.74
N ALA A 214 8.72 12.49 -34.95
CA ALA A 214 9.78 13.25 -34.26
C ALA A 214 11.23 12.75 -34.51
N GLY A 215 11.44 11.68 -35.28
CA GLY A 215 12.76 11.04 -35.44
C GLY A 215 13.12 10.13 -34.26
N GLU A 216 14.30 9.49 -34.32
CA GLU A 216 14.66 8.38 -33.41
C GLU A 216 15.04 8.81 -31.98
N ASP A 217 15.20 10.12 -31.73
CA ASP A 217 15.98 10.63 -30.60
C ASP A 217 15.31 11.75 -29.77
N ARG A 218 13.99 11.69 -29.56
CA ARG A 218 13.33 12.56 -28.58
C ARG A 218 12.51 11.76 -27.59
N GLY A 219 12.54 12.20 -26.33
CA GLY A 219 11.44 12.18 -25.34
C GLY A 219 10.78 10.85 -24.93
N PRO A 220 9.96 10.88 -23.87
CA PRO A 220 9.03 9.80 -23.56
C PRO A 220 7.90 9.72 -24.62
N PHE A 221 7.22 8.58 -24.67
CA PHE A 221 5.99 8.37 -25.45
C PHE A 221 4.88 7.84 -24.52
N TRP A 222 3.64 8.09 -24.89
CA TRP A 222 2.46 7.86 -24.02
C TRP A 222 1.55 6.79 -24.60
N VAL A 223 0.75 6.14 -23.75
CA VAL A 223 -0.05 4.95 -24.10
C VAL A 223 -1.10 5.21 -25.19
N LEU A 224 -1.62 6.43 -25.27
CA LEU A 224 -2.54 6.86 -26.33
C LEU A 224 -1.84 7.43 -27.57
N GLY A 225 -0.50 7.53 -27.55
CA GLY A 225 0.28 8.06 -28.67
C GLY A 225 0.05 9.55 -28.96
N GLY A 226 -0.40 10.32 -27.97
CA GLY A 226 -0.45 11.79 -28.01
C GLY A 226 0.89 12.43 -27.65
N GLU A 227 0.97 13.76 -27.68
CA GLU A 227 2.17 14.51 -27.28
C GLU A 227 2.30 14.64 -25.74
N GLU A 228 1.16 14.69 -25.05
CA GLU A 228 1.10 14.82 -23.59
C GLU A 228 0.65 13.51 -22.93
N LEU A 229 1.10 13.33 -21.68
CA LEU A 229 0.71 12.20 -20.85
C LEU A 229 -0.73 12.36 -20.36
N THR A 230 -1.38 11.25 -20.14
CA THR A 230 -2.78 11.17 -19.71
C THR A 230 -2.91 10.53 -18.33
N GLU A 231 -4.13 10.49 -17.79
CA GLU A 231 -4.38 9.74 -16.56
C GLU A 231 -4.06 8.24 -16.75
N ALA A 232 -4.32 7.67 -17.94
CA ALA A 232 -3.98 6.29 -18.27
C ALA A 232 -2.48 5.99 -18.14
N ASP A 233 -1.60 6.94 -18.50
CA ASP A 233 -0.15 6.78 -18.34
C ASP A 233 0.25 6.70 -16.87
N CYS A 234 -0.37 7.51 -16.01
CA CYS A 234 -0.13 7.48 -14.56
C CYS A 234 -0.55 6.12 -13.95
N VAL A 235 -1.69 5.59 -14.38
CA VAL A 235 -2.17 4.27 -13.93
C VAL A 235 -1.25 3.17 -14.44
N LEU A 236 -0.94 3.15 -15.74
CA LEU A 236 -0.05 2.15 -16.35
C LEU A 236 1.32 2.13 -15.66
N PHE A 237 1.91 3.30 -15.44
CA PHE A 237 3.17 3.44 -14.70
C PHE A 237 3.07 2.81 -13.30
N GLY A 238 2.00 3.12 -12.57
CA GLY A 238 1.77 2.56 -11.23
C GLY A 238 1.71 1.04 -11.21
N PHE A 239 1.05 0.43 -12.20
CA PHE A 239 0.95 -1.02 -12.31
C PHE A 239 2.27 -1.67 -12.75
N VAL A 240 2.96 -1.11 -13.75
CA VAL A 240 4.25 -1.63 -14.21
C VAL A 240 5.27 -1.63 -13.09
N VAL A 241 5.47 -0.48 -12.43
CA VAL A 241 6.42 -0.36 -11.32
C VAL A 241 6.04 -1.28 -10.17
N SER A 242 4.74 -1.37 -9.83
CA SER A 242 4.26 -2.28 -8.78
C SER A 242 4.61 -3.74 -9.07
N VAL A 243 4.51 -4.18 -10.32
CA VAL A 243 4.89 -5.55 -10.70
C VAL A 243 6.40 -5.75 -10.61
N LEU A 244 7.19 -4.81 -11.12
CA LEU A 244 8.65 -4.94 -11.18
C LEU A 244 9.33 -5.00 -9.80
N ILE A 245 8.80 -4.26 -8.83
CA ILE A 245 9.41 -4.20 -7.48
C ILE A 245 8.84 -5.24 -6.51
N CYS A 246 7.73 -5.90 -6.86
CA CYS A 246 7.06 -6.83 -5.99
C CYS A 246 7.74 -8.20 -6.08
N THR A 247 8.54 -8.55 -5.07
CA THR A 247 9.22 -9.84 -5.03
C THR A 247 8.26 -11.03 -4.93
N ALA A 248 7.01 -10.80 -4.51
CA ALA A 248 5.94 -11.80 -4.54
C ALA A 248 5.37 -12.07 -5.95
N LEU A 249 5.88 -11.41 -6.99
CA LEU A 249 5.52 -11.62 -8.41
C LEU A 249 6.70 -12.15 -9.25
N ALA A 250 7.75 -12.68 -8.60
CA ALA A 250 9.03 -13.01 -9.23
C ALA A 250 8.94 -13.95 -10.47
N ALA A 251 7.94 -14.85 -10.50
CA ALA A 251 7.74 -15.77 -11.63
C ALA A 251 7.36 -15.05 -12.94
N PHE A 252 6.59 -13.96 -12.87
CA PHE A 252 6.23 -13.16 -14.05
C PHE A 252 7.44 -12.40 -14.60
N THR A 253 8.24 -11.79 -13.72
CA THR A 253 9.49 -11.09 -14.09
C THR A 253 10.51 -12.03 -14.71
N GLN A 254 10.71 -13.24 -14.17
CA GLN A 254 11.69 -14.19 -14.71
C GLN A 254 11.29 -14.76 -16.08
N ALA A 255 10.00 -15.04 -16.32
CA ALA A 255 9.53 -15.59 -17.59
C ALA A 255 9.63 -14.62 -18.78
N HIS A 256 9.64 -13.30 -18.53
CA HIS A 256 9.63 -12.27 -19.58
C HIS A 256 10.91 -11.42 -19.61
N SER A 257 11.92 -11.74 -18.80
CA SER A 257 13.23 -11.08 -18.80
C SER A 257 14.03 -11.31 -20.10
N GLY A 258 13.65 -12.31 -20.91
CA GLY A 258 14.34 -12.68 -22.16
C GLY A 258 13.78 -12.06 -23.44
N ALA A 259 12.69 -11.30 -23.38
CA ALA A 259 12.07 -10.68 -24.54
C ALA A 259 12.21 -9.16 -24.47
N ASN A 260 12.52 -8.51 -25.61
CA ASN A 260 12.44 -7.07 -25.84
C ASN A 260 10.99 -6.56 -25.67
N HIS A 261 10.42 -6.69 -24.48
CA HIS A 261 9.02 -6.40 -24.21
C HIS A 261 8.87 -4.90 -23.92
N PRO A 262 8.14 -4.13 -24.76
CA PRO A 262 7.96 -2.67 -24.64
C PRO A 262 7.55 -2.18 -23.24
N VAL A 263 6.82 -3.00 -22.49
CA VAL A 263 6.39 -2.70 -21.11
C VAL A 263 7.59 -2.55 -20.15
N LEU A 264 8.70 -3.26 -20.38
CA LEU A 264 9.93 -3.11 -19.59
C LEU A 264 10.74 -1.87 -19.99
N ILE A 265 10.59 -1.38 -21.23
CA ILE A 265 11.30 -0.19 -21.73
C ILE A 265 10.76 1.10 -21.08
N LEU A 266 9.46 1.16 -20.78
CA LEU A 266 8.87 2.29 -20.04
C LEU A 266 9.46 2.41 -18.62
N ALA A 267 9.80 1.28 -18.00
CA ALA A 267 10.44 1.23 -16.69
C ALA A 267 11.92 1.64 -16.75
N PHE A 268 12.62 1.34 -17.85
CA PHE A 268 14.06 1.62 -17.97
C PHE A 268 14.38 3.12 -18.04
N PHE A 269 13.51 3.95 -18.63
CA PHE A 269 13.74 5.39 -18.78
C PHE A 269 13.47 6.23 -17.52
N THR A 270 12.80 5.67 -16.51
CA THR A 270 12.42 6.39 -15.27
C THR A 270 13.14 5.88 -14.02
N SER A 271 14.00 4.86 -14.17
CA SER A 271 14.66 4.14 -13.09
C SER A 271 16.16 4.45 -12.98
N GLN A 272 16.57 5.72 -13.08
CA GLN A 272 17.94 6.09 -12.65
C GLN A 272 18.00 6.03 -11.11
N PRO A 273 18.86 5.18 -10.52
CA PRO A 273 18.96 5.00 -9.07
C PRO A 273 19.73 6.15 -8.40
N ILE A 274 19.29 6.53 -7.20
CA ILE A 274 20.07 7.35 -6.27
C ILE A 274 21.02 6.41 -5.52
N ASN A 275 22.31 6.49 -5.85
CA ASN A 275 23.39 5.86 -5.09
C ASN A 275 23.53 6.53 -3.72
N ASN A 276 23.57 5.73 -2.64
CA ASN A 276 24.71 5.66 -1.71
C ASN A 276 24.41 4.85 -0.43
N ALA A 277 25.36 3.94 -0.13
CA ALA A 277 25.80 3.46 1.19
C ALA A 277 25.02 2.29 1.90
N PRO A 278 25.68 1.50 2.79
CA PRO A 278 25.98 0.09 2.57
C PRO A 278 25.34 -0.89 3.58
N ALA A 279 25.37 -2.17 3.20
CA ALA A 279 24.82 -3.31 3.93
C ALA A 279 25.58 -3.66 5.23
N GLY A 280 24.83 -3.98 6.28
CA GLY A 280 25.34 -4.63 7.49
C GLY A 280 24.48 -5.86 7.80
N GLY A 281 25.07 -7.06 7.69
CA GLY A 281 24.42 -8.32 8.04
C GLY A 281 24.64 -8.71 9.50
N ILE A 282 23.66 -9.38 10.12
CA ILE A 282 23.81 -10.06 11.41
C ILE A 282 23.11 -11.43 11.37
N LYS A 283 23.79 -12.40 11.98
CA LYS A 283 23.58 -13.86 11.96
C LYS A 283 22.46 -14.32 12.91
N THR A 284 21.89 -15.47 12.57
CA THR A 284 20.94 -16.29 13.33
C THR A 284 21.61 -17.12 14.42
N GLY A 285 20.88 -17.40 15.51
CA GLY A 285 21.29 -18.41 16.50
C GLY A 285 20.20 -18.79 17.52
N ALA A 286 19.93 -20.11 17.57
CA ALA A 286 19.35 -20.95 18.64
C ALA A 286 17.92 -20.61 19.14
N GLY A 287 16.95 -21.52 19.27
CA GLY A 287 16.97 -22.98 19.43
C GLY A 287 16.20 -23.31 20.72
N LEU A 288 14.88 -23.49 20.66
CA LEU A 288 14.06 -23.93 21.80
C LEU A 288 12.97 -24.93 21.36
N GLN A 289 12.90 -26.03 22.12
CA GLN A 289 12.05 -27.21 21.92
C GLN A 289 10.56 -26.91 22.17
N PRO A 290 9.61 -27.43 21.36
CA PRO A 290 8.19 -27.21 21.59
C PRO A 290 7.58 -28.28 22.49
N ILE A 291 6.98 -27.86 23.61
CA ILE A 291 5.99 -28.64 24.36
C ILE A 291 4.67 -28.55 23.59
N ARG A 292 4.06 -29.70 23.26
CA ARG A 292 2.79 -29.81 22.54
C ARG A 292 1.60 -29.79 23.50
N PRO A 293 0.59 -28.93 23.28
CA PRO A 293 -0.78 -29.22 23.65
C PRO A 293 -1.59 -29.55 22.39
N THR A 294 -2.20 -30.73 22.37
CA THR A 294 -3.13 -31.18 21.34
C THR A 294 -4.49 -30.52 21.61
N LEU A 295 -4.90 -29.59 20.74
CA LEU A 295 -6.25 -29.03 20.76
C LEU A 295 -7.13 -29.90 19.86
N THR A 296 -8.05 -30.66 20.43
CA THR A 296 -8.89 -31.63 19.68
C THR A 296 -10.31 -31.12 19.45
N GLU A 297 -10.73 -30.04 20.12
CA GLU A 297 -12.09 -29.48 20.00
C GLU A 297 -12.09 -27.97 20.31
N ILE A 298 -12.85 -27.17 19.54
CA ILE A 298 -12.96 -25.71 19.71
C ILE A 298 -14.13 -25.41 20.64
N THR A 299 -13.83 -25.07 21.89
CA THR A 299 -14.85 -24.68 22.89
C THR A 299 -15.10 -23.17 22.85
N PRO A 300 -16.29 -22.68 23.26
CA PRO A 300 -16.53 -21.24 23.47
C PRO A 300 -15.49 -20.59 24.39
N GLN A 301 -15.04 -21.31 25.42
CA GLN A 301 -13.95 -20.90 26.30
C GLN A 301 -12.63 -20.70 25.56
N ALA A 302 -12.33 -21.51 24.53
CA ALA A 302 -11.12 -21.32 23.71
C ALA A 302 -11.18 -20.04 22.86
N ILE A 303 -12.38 -19.64 22.41
CA ILE A 303 -12.63 -18.39 21.67
C ILE A 303 -12.43 -17.20 22.59
N ASP A 304 -13.05 -17.22 23.77
CA ASP A 304 -12.89 -16.18 24.80
C ASP A 304 -11.42 -16.03 25.23
N LEU A 305 -10.74 -17.17 25.41
CA LEU A 305 -9.33 -17.22 25.78
C LEU A 305 -8.42 -16.68 24.67
N LEU A 306 -8.72 -16.98 23.40
CA LEU A 306 -7.97 -16.45 22.27
C LEU A 306 -8.18 -14.93 22.13
N ASN A 307 -9.42 -14.46 22.24
CA ASN A 307 -9.76 -13.04 22.29
C ASN A 307 -9.04 -12.34 23.45
N HIS A 308 -8.93 -13.01 24.61
CA HIS A 308 -8.21 -12.51 25.78
C HIS A 308 -6.70 -12.39 25.52
N TYR A 309 -6.09 -13.38 24.84
CA TYR A 309 -4.68 -13.32 24.43
C TYR A 309 -4.39 -12.17 23.45
N PHE A 310 -5.33 -11.87 22.54
CA PHE A 310 -5.23 -10.73 21.63
C PHE A 310 -5.63 -9.38 22.27
N SER A 311 -6.37 -9.41 23.38
CA SER A 311 -6.77 -8.23 24.14
C SER A 311 -5.67 -7.84 25.13
N THR A 312 -4.51 -7.43 24.62
CA THR A 312 -3.70 -6.42 25.31
C THR A 312 -3.94 -5.11 24.58
N LYS A 313 -4.61 -4.16 25.25
CA LYS A 313 -4.43 -2.76 24.89
C LYS A 313 -2.91 -2.53 24.80
N THR A 314 -2.45 -1.95 23.68
CA THR A 314 -1.06 -1.50 23.40
C THR A 314 0.04 -2.53 23.13
N MET A 315 -0.02 -3.32 22.04
CA MET A 315 1.24 -3.73 21.38
C MET A 315 1.37 -3.43 19.88
N PHE A 316 0.32 -3.47 19.06
CA PHE A 316 0.48 -3.14 17.61
C PHE A 316 -0.74 -2.47 16.96
N ASN A 317 -1.60 -1.81 17.74
CA ASN A 317 -2.76 -1.08 17.24
C ASN A 317 -3.70 -1.91 16.33
N VAL A 318 -3.75 -3.24 16.49
CA VAL A 318 -4.77 -4.13 15.90
C VAL A 318 -5.74 -4.50 17.02
N LYS A 319 -7.01 -4.13 16.86
CA LYS A 319 -8.10 -4.57 17.72
C LYS A 319 -8.79 -5.60 16.85
N LEU A 320 -8.45 -6.88 17.03
CA LEU A 320 -9.19 -7.98 16.42
C LEU A 320 -10.49 -8.07 17.22
N GLY A 321 -11.45 -7.21 16.87
CA GLY A 321 -12.80 -7.38 17.36
C GLY A 321 -13.46 -8.48 16.53
N CYS A 322 -14.11 -9.40 17.24
CA CYS A 322 -15.13 -10.36 16.83
C CYS A 322 -14.70 -11.83 17.04
N ASP A 323 -15.55 -12.53 17.79
CA ASP A 323 -15.43 -13.94 18.19
C ASP A 323 -15.27 -14.88 16.98
N GLU A 324 -15.71 -14.43 15.81
CA GLU A 324 -15.64 -15.14 14.55
C GLU A 324 -14.20 -15.22 14.01
N GLU A 325 -13.43 -14.12 14.00
CA GLU A 325 -12.02 -14.13 13.61
C GLU A 325 -11.19 -15.03 14.53
N ALA A 326 -11.47 -14.99 15.84
CA ALA A 326 -10.83 -15.88 16.81
C ALA A 326 -11.19 -17.36 16.54
N ARG A 327 -12.48 -17.66 16.33
CA ARG A 327 -12.94 -19.01 15.98
C ARG A 327 -12.25 -19.53 14.72
N GLN A 328 -12.11 -18.69 13.70
CA GLN A 328 -11.47 -19.04 12.43
C GLN A 328 -9.97 -19.34 12.59
N VAL A 329 -9.26 -18.57 13.42
CA VAL A 329 -7.84 -18.82 13.73
C VAL A 329 -7.68 -20.14 14.49
N LEU A 330 -8.53 -20.42 15.48
CA LEU A 330 -8.52 -21.68 16.21
C LEU A 330 -8.78 -22.87 15.29
N GLN A 331 -9.77 -22.76 14.40
CA GLN A 331 -10.08 -23.82 13.44
C GLN A 331 -8.91 -24.12 12.51
N ALA A 332 -8.24 -23.08 12.00
CA ALA A 332 -7.06 -23.28 11.16
C ALA A 332 -5.88 -23.90 11.94
N SER A 333 -5.73 -23.60 13.23
CA SER A 333 -4.68 -24.20 14.07
C SER A 333 -4.79 -25.73 14.22
N LEU A 334 -5.98 -26.30 14.01
CA LEU A 334 -6.22 -27.74 14.05
C LEU A 334 -5.55 -28.48 12.88
N THR A 335 -5.37 -27.80 11.74
CA THR A 335 -4.87 -28.43 10.50
C THR A 335 -3.52 -27.88 10.05
N ASP A 336 -3.20 -26.63 10.39
CA ASP A 336 -1.98 -25.93 9.94
C ASP A 336 -0.94 -25.83 11.09
N PRO A 337 0.22 -26.52 10.98
CA PRO A 337 1.26 -26.50 12.03
C PRO A 337 1.83 -25.09 12.30
N PRO A 338 2.24 -24.27 11.29
CA PRO A 338 2.62 -22.88 11.52
C PRO A 338 1.62 -22.06 12.35
N ILE A 339 0.31 -22.17 12.05
CA ILE A 339 -0.73 -21.45 12.80
C ILE A 339 -0.83 -21.99 14.23
N ARG A 340 -0.75 -23.31 14.43
CA ARG A 340 -0.73 -23.92 15.76
C ARG A 340 0.44 -23.44 16.61
N HIS A 341 1.63 -23.37 16.02
CA HIS A 341 2.83 -22.86 16.68
C HIS A 341 2.69 -21.37 17.03
N ALA A 342 2.12 -20.56 16.12
CA ALA A 342 1.86 -19.15 16.38
C ALA A 342 0.89 -18.95 17.56
N VAL A 343 -0.23 -19.68 17.58
CA VAL A 343 -1.21 -19.62 18.69
C VAL A 343 -0.57 -20.06 20.01
N SER A 344 0.22 -21.13 20.01
CA SER A 344 0.92 -21.63 21.20
C SER A 344 1.96 -20.62 21.71
N SER A 345 2.69 -19.97 20.80
CA SER A 345 3.71 -18.97 21.15
C SER A 345 3.10 -17.72 21.78
N LEU A 346 1.96 -17.26 21.28
CA LEU A 346 1.24 -16.13 21.87
C LEU A 346 0.69 -16.46 23.25
N ARG A 347 0.18 -17.68 23.44
CA ARG A 347 -0.27 -18.17 24.75
C ARG A 347 0.88 -18.13 25.77
N ALA A 348 2.00 -18.74 25.43
CA ALA A 348 3.18 -18.76 26.30
C ALA A 348 3.72 -17.35 26.62
N LEU A 349 3.75 -16.44 25.63
CA LEU A 349 4.15 -15.06 25.84
C LEU A 349 3.25 -14.34 26.85
N ARG A 350 1.93 -14.53 26.73
CA ARG A 350 0.97 -13.89 27.64
C ARG A 350 1.04 -14.47 29.05
N GLU A 351 1.15 -15.79 29.19
CA GLU A 351 1.39 -16.45 30.48
C GLU A 351 2.67 -15.91 31.14
N GLY A 352 3.73 -15.68 30.36
CA GLY A 352 4.97 -15.03 30.83
C GLY A 352 4.78 -13.58 31.31
N LEU A 353 3.94 -12.80 30.63
CA LEU A 353 3.63 -11.42 31.04
C LEU A 353 2.76 -11.37 32.31
N GLU A 354 1.82 -12.30 32.46
CA GLU A 354 0.95 -12.38 33.64
C GLU A 354 1.70 -12.89 34.87
N THR A 355 2.65 -13.82 34.68
CA THR A 355 3.53 -14.31 35.76
C THR A 355 4.61 -13.31 36.18
N SER A 356 5.05 -12.42 35.28
CA SER A 356 6.02 -11.34 35.59
C SER A 356 5.38 -10.07 36.16
N GLY A 357 4.07 -9.87 35.99
CA GLY A 357 3.30 -8.75 36.54
C GLY A 357 2.95 -8.85 38.04
N GLY A 358 3.42 -9.90 38.73
CA GLY A 358 3.11 -10.21 40.13
C GLY A 358 4.06 -9.62 41.18
N VAL A 359 4.63 -8.43 40.97
CA VAL A 359 5.26 -7.67 42.07
C VAL A 359 4.33 -6.50 42.43
N PRO A 360 3.76 -6.46 43.65
CA PRO A 360 2.89 -5.37 44.05
C PRO A 360 3.66 -4.06 44.12
N ALA A 361 3.08 -3.02 43.53
CA ALA A 361 3.50 -1.65 43.68
C ALA A 361 3.37 -1.21 45.16
N THR A 362 4.44 -1.38 45.94
CA THR A 362 4.66 -0.64 47.18
C THR A 362 6.14 -0.59 47.50
N VAL A 363 6.83 0.47 47.08
CA VAL A 363 7.76 1.24 47.92
C VAL A 363 7.70 2.69 47.43
N ALA A 364 6.99 3.53 48.15
CA ALA A 364 7.26 4.96 48.15
C ALA A 364 8.61 5.17 48.86
N GLN A 365 9.65 5.53 48.11
CA GLN A 365 10.83 6.19 48.67
C GLN A 365 11.30 7.27 47.69
N GLN A 366 10.96 8.50 48.07
CA GLN A 366 11.74 9.74 47.95
C GLN A 366 12.45 10.02 46.62
N ALA A 367 11.95 11.06 45.95
CA ALA A 367 12.69 11.81 44.95
C ALA A 367 14.01 12.36 45.51
N PRO A 368 15.13 12.23 44.77
CA PRO A 368 16.17 13.22 44.77
C PRO A 368 15.93 14.17 43.59
N SER A 369 15.63 15.41 43.95
CA SER A 369 15.85 16.60 43.12
C SER A 369 17.20 16.51 42.40
N TYR A 370 17.21 16.57 41.07
CA TYR A 370 18.34 17.13 40.33
C TYR A 370 17.85 18.00 39.17
N ASP A 371 18.28 19.25 39.31
CA ASP A 371 18.24 20.42 38.45
C ASP A 371 19.16 20.25 37.21
N TYR A 372 19.18 21.29 36.37
CA TYR A 372 19.81 21.51 35.06
C TYR A 372 18.85 21.28 33.88
N GLY A 373 18.41 22.28 33.10
CA GLY A 373 18.87 23.65 32.93
C GLY A 373 19.48 23.84 31.53
N LEU A 374 18.79 24.66 30.71
CA LEU A 374 19.03 25.12 29.33
C LEU A 374 18.65 24.18 28.18
#